data_AF-R5U223-F1
#
_entry.id   AF-R5U223-F1
#
_cell.length_a   1.000
_cell.length_b   1.000
_cell.length_c   1.000
_cell.angle_alpha   90.00
_cell.angle_beta   90.00
_cell.angle_gamma   90.00
#
_symmetry.space_group_name_H-M   'P 1'
#
loop_
_entity.id
_entity.type
_entity.pdbx_description
1 polymer ?
#
loop_
_entity_poly.entity_id
_entity_poly.type
_entity_poly.pdbx_seq_one_letter_code
_entity_poly.pdbx_strand_id
1 'polypeptide(L)'
;MSFNISEVADYLGIEKLQDTGGDSISICCPYCGDRRGKNTICIRKDGKEKNVFQCFSCGRHGNMLDLYLDQKAGYVGADRYKRAYADLRDALEKGHRDHTPKKRVEETDRKTEKTKAPVNVLDHTYRSLLRHLTLQTIDRLDLQRRMLTDAEIEAGLFRSVPSDPVGICRILKREGCMLENVPGFYKNAAGNWQLNVWAEGYFCPVLQDGYLVGMQIRLRNPKKQKYIWLSSSGKRAGISSGAPVCFYGDPDAESVIITEGILKAYVTYCLLSDIGVSVIGVPGVNVLGGLKELLKQHHHKIAYEAYDMDKYMPVACMRDYEAKKCAACIQSGGREAYCPDGSCRYKERKRQMIQEAQDSLQKVITKAGLIGRSYHWDRDPVSGLWLGNKKGIDDYCSMRRGGMSHAGAGYPGSARTGAL
;
A
#
# COMPACT_ATOMS: atom_id res chain seq x y z
N MET A 1 28.97 -28.01 0.42
CA MET A 1 29.06 -27.20 -0.82
C MET A 1 28.99 -25.72 -0.50
N SER A 2 29.60 -24.86 -1.33
CA SER A 2 29.35 -23.42 -1.34
C SER A 2 28.27 -23.13 -2.37
N PHE A 3 27.25 -22.34 -2.01
CA PHE A 3 26.20 -21.87 -2.92
C PHE A 3 26.01 -20.37 -2.76
N ASN A 4 25.58 -19.71 -3.83
CA ASN A 4 25.50 -18.25 -3.94
C ASN A 4 24.05 -17.77 -4.12
N ILE A 5 23.82 -16.46 -4.01
CA ILE A 5 22.47 -15.87 -4.04
C ILE A 5 21.70 -16.16 -5.35
N SER A 6 22.40 -16.42 -6.46
CA SER A 6 21.78 -16.80 -7.73
C SER A 6 21.14 -18.19 -7.64
N GLU A 7 21.84 -19.16 -7.06
CA GLU A 7 21.31 -20.52 -6.84
C GLU A 7 20.16 -20.50 -5.83
N VAL A 8 20.23 -19.61 -4.82
CA VAL A 8 19.10 -19.38 -3.91
C VAL A 8 17.91 -18.79 -4.65
N ALA A 9 18.13 -17.83 -5.54
CA ALA A 9 17.06 -17.26 -6.36
C ALA A 9 16.41 -18.32 -7.26
N ASP A 10 17.21 -19.19 -7.88
CA ASP A 10 16.72 -20.32 -8.69
C ASP A 10 15.89 -21.30 -7.85
N TYR A 11 16.40 -21.70 -6.68
CA TYR A 11 15.69 -22.57 -5.75
C TYR A 11 14.35 -21.98 -5.28
N LEU A 12 14.30 -20.66 -5.11
CA LEU A 12 13.08 -19.94 -4.73
C LEU A 12 12.14 -19.67 -5.91
N GLY A 13 12.54 -20.02 -7.14
CA GLY A 13 11.77 -19.75 -8.37
C GLY A 13 11.66 -18.25 -8.68
N ILE A 14 12.64 -17.45 -8.27
CA ILE A 14 12.69 -16.02 -8.53
C ILE A 14 13.14 -15.81 -9.98
N GLU A 15 12.27 -15.22 -10.79
CA GLU A 15 12.53 -14.94 -12.20
C GLU A 15 13.74 -13.98 -12.38
N LYS A 16 14.74 -14.41 -13.13
CA LYS A 16 15.85 -13.57 -13.61
C LYS A 16 15.42 -12.88 -14.91
N LEU A 17 15.42 -11.55 -14.92
CA LEU A 17 14.86 -10.74 -16.02
C LEU A 17 15.83 -10.57 -17.19
N GLN A 18 17.13 -10.59 -16.90
CA GLN A 18 18.21 -10.61 -17.88
C GLN A 18 19.35 -11.43 -17.28
N ASP A 19 19.67 -12.57 -17.89
CA ASP A 19 20.86 -13.34 -17.54
C ASP A 19 21.98 -12.93 -18.49
N THR A 20 22.77 -11.93 -18.10
CA THR A 20 23.94 -11.46 -18.86
C THR A 20 25.22 -12.20 -18.46
N GLY A 21 25.15 -13.29 -17.67
CA GLY A 21 26.31 -14.05 -17.24
C GLY A 21 27.29 -13.27 -16.34
N GLY A 22 26.85 -12.17 -15.73
CA GLY A 22 27.67 -11.28 -14.89
C GLY A 22 27.44 -11.45 -13.38
N ASP A 23 28.31 -10.85 -12.57
CA ASP A 23 28.25 -10.89 -11.10
C ASP A 23 27.08 -10.11 -10.48
N SER A 24 26.23 -9.48 -11.30
CA SER A 24 25.00 -8.81 -10.89
C SER A 24 23.88 -9.10 -11.89
N ILE A 25 22.77 -9.64 -11.39
CA ILE A 25 21.66 -10.16 -12.20
C ILE A 25 20.38 -9.43 -11.79
N SER A 26 19.66 -8.88 -12.77
CA SER A 26 18.36 -8.27 -12.53
C SER A 26 17.30 -9.35 -12.37
N ILE A 27 16.51 -9.28 -11.29
CA ILE A 27 15.46 -10.23 -10.95
C ILE A 27 14.10 -9.55 -10.82
N CYS A 28 13.03 -10.30 -11.05
CA CYS A 28 11.70 -9.90 -10.64
C CYS A 28 11.69 -9.81 -9.12
N CYS A 29 11.33 -8.65 -8.58
CA CYS A 29 11.37 -8.48 -7.14
C CYS A 29 10.36 -9.41 -6.46
N PRO A 30 10.78 -10.34 -5.58
CA PRO A 30 9.85 -11.29 -4.95
C PRO A 30 9.00 -10.63 -3.83
N TYR A 31 9.11 -9.31 -3.70
CA TYR A 31 8.48 -8.52 -2.65
C TYR A 31 7.44 -7.53 -3.17
N CYS A 32 7.75 -6.87 -4.29
CA CYS A 32 6.85 -5.90 -4.92
C CYS A 32 6.44 -6.31 -6.35
N GLY A 33 7.00 -7.40 -6.89
CA GLY A 33 6.71 -7.87 -8.25
C GLY A 33 7.26 -6.96 -9.34
N ASP A 34 8.15 -6.01 -9.03
CA ASP A 34 8.76 -5.16 -10.05
C ASP A 34 9.55 -6.01 -11.05
N ARG A 35 9.16 -5.91 -12.33
CA ARG A 35 9.76 -6.59 -13.49
C ARG A 35 10.57 -5.64 -14.37
N ARG A 36 10.81 -4.40 -13.95
CA ARG A 36 11.51 -3.37 -14.75
C ARG A 36 13.03 -3.42 -14.58
N GLY A 37 13.57 -4.51 -14.03
CA GLY A 37 14.99 -4.65 -13.72
C GLY A 37 15.46 -3.85 -12.50
N LYS A 38 14.55 -3.34 -11.66
CA LYS A 38 14.92 -2.53 -10.49
C LYS A 38 15.31 -3.34 -9.25
N ASN A 39 15.20 -4.66 -9.28
CA ASN A 39 15.78 -5.51 -8.23
C ASN A 39 16.95 -6.29 -8.81
N THR A 40 18.08 -6.23 -8.14
CA THR A 40 19.32 -6.84 -8.59
C THR A 40 19.87 -7.73 -7.47
N ILE A 41 20.26 -8.95 -7.81
CA ILE A 41 21.11 -9.79 -6.96
C ILE A 41 22.57 -9.58 -7.38
N CYS A 42 23.46 -9.41 -6.41
CA CYS A 42 24.89 -9.21 -6.60
C CYS A 42 25.63 -10.39 -5.97
N ILE A 43 26.28 -11.19 -6.80
CA ILE A 43 27.07 -12.36 -6.40
C ILE A 43 28.45 -11.87 -5.94
N ARG A 44 29.13 -11.05 -6.76
CA ARG A 44 30.42 -10.43 -6.43
C ARG A 44 30.46 -8.95 -6.79
N LYS A 45 31.33 -8.22 -6.10
CA LYS A 45 31.70 -6.84 -6.40
C LYS A 45 33.16 -6.63 -6.04
N ASP A 46 33.94 -6.08 -6.98
CA ASP A 46 35.39 -5.84 -6.82
C ASP A 46 36.17 -7.10 -6.43
N GLY A 47 35.85 -8.24 -7.06
CA GLY A 47 36.47 -9.55 -6.79
C GLY A 47 36.06 -10.21 -5.45
N LYS A 48 35.18 -9.58 -4.66
CA LYS A 48 34.72 -10.12 -3.36
C LYS A 48 33.27 -10.58 -3.45
N GLU A 49 32.98 -11.74 -2.88
CA GLU A 49 31.61 -12.24 -2.74
C GLU A 49 30.77 -11.34 -1.83
N LYS A 50 29.55 -11.04 -2.28
CA LYS A 50 28.58 -10.21 -1.58
C LYS A 50 27.32 -10.99 -1.26
N ASN A 51 26.77 -11.72 -2.22
CA ASN A 51 25.53 -12.49 -2.06
C ASN A 51 24.39 -11.66 -1.45
N VAL A 52 24.14 -10.48 -2.03
CA VAL A 52 23.10 -9.54 -1.59
C VAL A 52 22.10 -9.23 -2.68
N PHE A 53 20.88 -8.86 -2.31
CA PHE A 53 19.89 -8.31 -3.23
C PHE A 53 19.53 -6.88 -2.82
N GLN A 54 19.09 -6.08 -3.79
CA GLN A 54 18.53 -4.76 -3.55
C GLN A 54 17.49 -4.42 -4.60
N CYS A 55 16.29 -4.09 -4.15
CA CYS A 55 15.23 -3.55 -4.97
C CYS A 55 15.12 -2.03 -4.81
N PHE A 56 15.42 -1.29 -5.86
CA PHE A 56 15.26 0.16 -5.95
C PHE A 56 13.80 0.59 -6.13
N SER A 57 12.87 -0.34 -6.40
CA SER A 57 11.44 -0.03 -6.45
C SER A 57 10.78 -0.07 -5.07
N CYS A 58 11.12 -1.03 -4.21
CA CYS A 58 10.46 -1.20 -2.90
C CYS A 58 11.41 -1.07 -1.71
N GLY A 59 12.68 -0.76 -1.95
CA GLY A 59 13.71 -0.54 -0.93
C GLY A 59 14.14 -1.79 -0.16
N ARG A 60 13.61 -2.98 -0.48
CA ARG A 60 14.05 -4.22 0.18
C ARG A 60 15.46 -4.56 -0.27
N HIS A 61 16.27 -4.96 0.69
CA HIS A 61 17.64 -5.39 0.51
C HIS A 61 17.98 -6.39 1.61
N GLY A 62 18.98 -7.22 1.39
CA GLY A 62 19.39 -8.27 2.32
C GLY A 62 20.36 -9.24 1.67
N ASN A 63 20.82 -10.23 2.42
CA ASN A 63 21.67 -11.29 1.88
C ASN A 63 20.84 -12.46 1.34
N MET A 64 21.52 -13.50 0.85
CA MET A 64 20.88 -14.71 0.31
C MET A 64 19.99 -15.44 1.33
N LEU A 65 20.35 -15.45 2.62
CA LEU A 65 19.53 -16.09 3.65
C LEU A 65 18.32 -15.23 4.00
N ASP A 66 18.43 -13.91 3.98
CA ASP A 66 17.26 -13.03 4.10
C ASP A 66 16.28 -13.26 2.93
N LEU A 67 16.82 -13.42 1.71
CA LEU A 67 16.02 -13.75 0.52
C LEU A 67 15.30 -15.09 0.67
N TYR A 68 15.96 -16.11 1.24
CA TYR A 68 15.36 -17.42 1.52
C TYR A 68 14.32 -17.38 2.64
N LEU A 69 14.66 -16.77 3.77
CA LEU A 69 13.82 -16.66 4.96
C LEU A 69 12.53 -15.88 4.67
N ASP A 70 12.62 -14.80 3.90
CA ASP A 70 11.43 -14.00 3.59
C ASP A 70 10.42 -14.73 2.67
N GLN A 71 10.86 -15.80 1.99
CA GLN A 71 10.03 -16.58 1.07
C GLN A 71 9.56 -17.92 1.68
N LYS A 72 10.10 -18.33 2.83
CA LYS A 72 9.80 -19.60 3.49
C LYS A 72 9.29 -19.37 4.92
N ALA A 73 8.11 -19.91 5.23
CA ALA A 73 7.56 -19.87 6.58
C ALA A 73 8.29 -20.86 7.51
N GLY A 74 8.26 -20.62 8.83
CA GLY A 74 8.72 -21.58 9.85
C GLY A 74 10.07 -21.29 10.52
N TYR A 75 10.76 -20.22 10.13
CA TYR A 75 12.06 -19.83 10.71
C TYR A 75 11.90 -18.74 11.77
N VAL A 76 11.90 -19.13 13.05
CA VAL A 76 11.78 -18.26 14.24
C VAL A 76 12.89 -18.55 15.25
N GLY A 77 13.28 -17.59 16.09
CA GLY A 77 14.33 -17.78 17.12
C GLY A 77 15.75 -17.41 16.68
N ALA A 78 16.70 -17.45 17.62
CA ALA A 78 18.07 -16.96 17.43
C ALA A 78 18.89 -17.79 16.43
N ASP A 79 18.54 -19.06 16.24
CA ASP A 79 19.22 -20.01 15.37
C ASP A 79 18.67 -20.04 13.92
N ARG A 80 17.69 -19.18 13.61
CA ARG A 80 16.93 -19.22 12.36
C ARG A 80 17.81 -19.20 11.10
N TYR A 81 18.90 -18.44 11.13
CA TYR A 81 19.84 -18.33 10.01
C TYR A 81 20.67 -19.61 9.84
N LYS A 82 21.04 -20.26 10.95
CA LYS A 82 21.77 -21.53 10.95
C LYS A 82 20.91 -22.66 10.39
N ARG A 83 19.65 -22.74 10.82
CA ARG A 83 18.67 -23.69 10.28
C ARG A 83 18.35 -23.42 8.81
N ALA A 84 18.10 -22.17 8.44
CA ALA A 84 17.89 -21.80 7.04
C ALA A 84 19.08 -22.18 6.15
N TYR A 85 20.31 -21.97 6.62
CA TYR A 85 21.50 -22.39 5.87
C TYR A 85 21.60 -23.91 5.75
N ALA A 86 21.33 -24.66 6.82
CA ALA A 86 21.34 -26.12 6.79
C ALA A 86 20.27 -26.69 5.84
N ASP A 87 19.03 -26.21 5.95
CA ASP A 87 17.92 -26.66 5.11
C ASP A 87 18.15 -26.33 3.63
N LEU A 88 18.68 -25.14 3.35
CA LEU A 88 19.00 -24.71 1.99
C LEU A 88 20.16 -25.51 1.40
N ARG A 89 21.18 -25.84 2.20
CA ARG A 89 22.28 -26.73 1.80
C ARG A 89 21.75 -28.12 1.45
N ASP A 90 20.95 -28.71 2.34
CA ASP A 90 20.32 -30.02 2.13
C ASP A 90 19.43 -30.04 0.89
N ALA A 91 18.66 -28.97 0.66
CA ALA A 91 17.76 -28.85 -0.48
C ALA A 91 18.53 -28.75 -1.81
N LEU A 92 19.62 -27.97 -1.84
CA LEU A 92 20.47 -27.83 -3.01
C LEU A 92 21.28 -29.12 -3.29
N GLU A 93 21.75 -29.81 -2.25
CA GLU A 93 22.45 -31.10 -2.37
C GLU A 93 21.51 -32.22 -2.87
N LYS A 94 20.23 -32.20 -2.47
CA LYS A 94 19.20 -33.13 -2.97
C LYS A 94 18.76 -32.80 -4.40
N GLY A 95 18.74 -31.53 -4.79
CA GLY A 95 18.40 -31.08 -6.15
C GLY A 95 19.40 -31.46 -7.23
N HIS A 96 20.68 -31.70 -6.88
CA HIS A 96 21.72 -32.10 -7.82
C HIS A 96 21.70 -33.57 -8.24
N ARG A 97 20.90 -34.44 -7.59
CA ARG A 97 20.80 -35.87 -7.95
C ARG A 97 19.74 -36.19 -9.01
N ASP A 98 18.97 -35.21 -9.45
CA ASP A 98 17.82 -35.43 -10.33
C ASP A 98 17.90 -34.66 -11.67
N HIS A 99 19.12 -34.47 -12.19
CA HIS A 99 19.34 -34.06 -13.57
C HIS A 99 19.09 -35.24 -14.54
N THR A 100 17.83 -35.64 -14.66
CA THR A 100 17.33 -36.12 -15.95
C THR A 100 16.52 -34.99 -16.57
N PRO A 101 16.79 -34.60 -17.84
CA PRO A 101 16.07 -33.53 -18.49
C PRO A 101 14.62 -33.98 -18.68
N LYS A 102 13.73 -33.61 -17.74
CA LYS A 102 12.30 -33.76 -17.95
C LYS A 102 11.92 -32.83 -19.09
N LYS A 103 11.67 -33.44 -20.25
CA LYS A 103 10.98 -32.85 -21.39
C LYS A 103 9.92 -31.92 -20.86
N ARG A 104 10.12 -30.62 -21.10
CA ARG A 104 9.11 -29.59 -20.97
C ARG A 104 7.98 -30.06 -21.88
N VAL A 105 6.94 -30.65 -21.30
CA VAL A 105 5.65 -30.69 -21.98
C VAL A 105 5.29 -29.22 -22.07
N GLU A 106 5.46 -28.68 -23.27
CA GLU A 106 4.93 -27.39 -23.63
C GLU A 106 3.42 -27.47 -23.52
N GLU A 107 2.89 -27.27 -22.31
CA GLU A 107 1.63 -26.55 -22.19
C GLU A 107 1.94 -25.14 -22.69
N THR A 108 1.73 -24.99 -24.00
CA THR A 108 1.41 -23.73 -24.64
C THR A 108 0.09 -23.24 -24.05
N ASP A 109 0.09 -22.90 -22.76
CA ASP A 109 -0.83 -21.91 -22.23
C ASP A 109 -0.43 -20.63 -22.94
N ARG A 110 -1.13 -20.36 -24.04
CA ARG A 110 -1.24 -19.04 -24.66
C ARG A 110 -1.18 -18.04 -23.52
N LYS A 111 -0.23 -17.08 -23.59
CA LYS A 111 -0.19 -15.91 -22.71
C LYS A 111 -1.50 -15.14 -22.91
N THR A 112 -2.56 -15.67 -22.31
CA THR A 112 -3.85 -15.02 -22.21
C THR A 112 -3.61 -14.01 -21.13
N GLU A 113 -3.48 -12.76 -21.53
CA GLU A 113 -3.36 -11.64 -20.62
C GLU A 113 -4.53 -11.75 -19.63
N LYS A 114 -4.24 -12.10 -18.38
CA LYS A 114 -5.28 -12.34 -17.37
C LYS A 114 -6.00 -11.03 -17.13
N THR A 115 -7.20 -10.92 -17.67
CA THR A 115 -8.03 -9.73 -17.56
C THR A 115 -8.79 -9.78 -16.24
N LYS A 116 -8.78 -8.67 -15.51
CA LYS A 116 -9.53 -8.53 -14.25
C LYS A 116 -11.01 -8.79 -14.50
N ALA A 117 -11.67 -9.50 -13.58
CA ALA A 117 -13.09 -9.78 -13.69
C ALA A 117 -13.90 -8.47 -13.83
N PRO A 118 -15.03 -8.49 -14.58
CA PRO A 118 -15.90 -7.32 -14.72
C PRO A 118 -16.38 -6.77 -13.37
N VAL A 119 -16.69 -5.47 -13.34
CA VAL A 119 -17.01 -4.72 -12.11
C VAL A 119 -18.14 -5.35 -11.29
N ASN A 120 -19.19 -5.85 -11.94
CA ASN A 120 -20.31 -6.53 -11.30
C ASN A 120 -19.91 -7.87 -10.66
N VAL A 121 -18.96 -8.59 -11.25
CA VAL A 121 -18.42 -9.84 -10.70
C VAL A 121 -17.55 -9.54 -9.47
N LEU A 122 -16.72 -8.50 -9.54
CA LEU A 122 -15.95 -8.04 -8.38
C LEU A 122 -16.87 -7.66 -7.22
N ASP A 123 -17.87 -6.83 -7.50
CA ASP A 123 -18.80 -6.35 -6.49
C ASP A 123 -19.55 -7.51 -5.84
N HIS A 124 -20.14 -8.39 -6.65
CA HIS A 124 -20.85 -9.56 -6.14
C HIS A 124 -19.96 -10.45 -5.26
N THR A 125 -18.77 -10.82 -5.73
CA THR A 125 -17.86 -11.70 -4.99
C THR A 125 -17.37 -11.05 -3.70
N TYR A 126 -17.04 -9.76 -3.70
CA TYR A 126 -16.59 -9.07 -2.50
C TYR A 126 -17.72 -8.81 -1.50
N ARG A 127 -18.93 -8.46 -1.94
CA ARG A 127 -20.09 -8.37 -1.04
C ARG A 127 -20.41 -9.71 -0.42
N SER A 128 -20.42 -10.80 -1.20
CA SER A 128 -20.62 -12.15 -0.68
C SER A 128 -19.54 -12.53 0.33
N LEU A 129 -18.27 -12.20 0.08
CA LEU A 129 -17.19 -12.38 1.05
C LEU A 129 -17.49 -11.63 2.36
N LEU A 130 -17.78 -10.34 2.30
CA LEU A 130 -17.96 -9.49 3.48
C LEU A 130 -19.20 -9.87 4.32
N ARG A 131 -20.24 -10.43 3.70
CA ARG A 131 -21.44 -10.94 4.41
C ARG A 131 -21.14 -12.09 5.38
N HIS A 132 -20.13 -12.91 5.08
CA HIS A 132 -19.73 -14.05 5.92
C HIS A 132 -18.73 -13.70 7.00
N LEU A 133 -18.30 -12.44 7.07
CA LEU A 133 -17.30 -11.98 8.02
C LEU A 133 -17.96 -11.08 9.06
N THR A 134 -17.31 -10.98 10.21
CA THR A 134 -17.67 -10.06 11.28
C THR A 134 -16.54 -9.07 11.51
N LEU A 135 -16.86 -7.94 12.15
CA LEU A 135 -15.86 -6.97 12.57
C LEU A 135 -15.54 -7.20 14.06
N GLN A 136 -14.30 -7.57 14.35
CA GLN A 136 -13.83 -7.77 15.72
C GLN A 136 -13.81 -6.46 16.49
N THR A 137 -14.05 -6.52 17.81
CA THR A 137 -14.13 -5.35 18.69
C THR A 137 -12.89 -4.45 18.59
N ILE A 138 -11.69 -5.01 18.53
CA ILE A 138 -10.45 -4.23 18.42
C ILE A 138 -10.39 -3.42 17.12
N ASP A 139 -10.88 -3.99 16.02
CA ASP A 139 -10.88 -3.33 14.71
C ASP A 139 -12.01 -2.27 14.64
N ARG A 140 -13.17 -2.55 15.26
CA ARG A 140 -14.25 -1.56 15.47
C ARG A 140 -13.76 -0.36 16.28
N LEU A 141 -13.01 -0.58 17.36
CA LEU A 141 -12.45 0.51 18.17
C LEU A 141 -11.44 1.36 17.40
N ASP A 142 -10.64 0.78 16.48
CA ASP A 142 -9.76 1.58 15.59
C ASP A 142 -10.56 2.49 14.66
N LEU A 143 -11.69 2.02 14.13
CA LEU A 143 -12.59 2.81 13.28
C LEU A 143 -13.35 3.89 14.07
N GLN A 144 -13.85 3.57 15.26
CA GLN A 144 -14.53 4.52 16.13
C GLN A 144 -13.60 5.64 16.62
N ARG A 145 -12.31 5.35 16.86
CA ARG A 145 -11.29 6.38 17.15
C ARG A 145 -11.07 7.36 16.00
N ARG A 146 -11.54 7.03 14.79
CA ARG A 146 -11.56 7.92 13.62
C ARG A 146 -12.91 8.63 13.46
N MET A 147 -13.71 8.66 14.52
CA MET A 147 -15.01 9.33 14.59
C MET A 147 -16.08 8.72 13.66
N LEU A 148 -15.93 7.44 13.28
CA LEU A 148 -16.98 6.69 12.60
C LEU A 148 -17.97 6.12 13.62
N THR A 149 -19.25 6.33 13.37
CA THR A 149 -20.35 5.71 14.11
C THR A 149 -20.53 4.25 13.68
N ASP A 150 -21.23 3.43 14.48
CA ASP A 150 -21.49 2.04 14.10
C ASP A 150 -22.30 1.91 12.80
N ALA A 151 -23.21 2.85 12.54
CA ALA A 151 -23.96 2.90 11.29
C ALA A 151 -23.05 3.18 10.08
N GLU A 152 -22.11 4.12 10.21
CA GLU A 152 -21.12 4.41 9.15
C GLU A 152 -20.11 3.27 8.99
N ILE A 153 -19.75 2.57 10.06
CA ILE A 153 -18.90 1.38 9.98
C ILE A 153 -19.61 0.27 9.21
N GLU A 154 -20.90 0.06 9.46
CA GLU A 154 -21.66 -0.96 8.74
C GLU A 154 -21.89 -0.57 7.28
N ALA A 155 -22.26 0.69 7.00
CA ALA A 155 -22.40 1.21 5.65
C ALA A 155 -21.08 1.12 4.83
N GLY A 156 -19.94 1.25 5.52
CA GLY A 156 -18.61 1.11 4.93
C GLY A 156 -18.17 -0.33 4.68
N LEU A 157 -18.98 -1.32 5.10
CA LEU A 157 -18.75 -2.75 4.93
C LEU A 157 -17.43 -3.24 5.55
N PHE A 158 -16.95 -2.59 6.62
CA PHE A 158 -15.73 -2.99 7.29
C PHE A 158 -15.91 -4.35 7.97
N ARG A 159 -14.95 -5.26 7.73
CA ARG A 159 -14.90 -6.61 8.33
C ARG A 159 -13.47 -7.00 8.66
N SER A 160 -13.28 -7.74 9.75
CA SER A 160 -11.98 -8.31 10.08
C SER A 160 -11.62 -9.41 9.08
N VAL A 161 -10.33 -9.59 8.79
CA VAL A 161 -9.89 -10.66 7.89
C VAL A 161 -10.26 -12.05 8.45
N PRO A 162 -10.61 -13.03 7.61
CA PRO A 162 -10.98 -14.36 8.08
C PRO A 162 -9.79 -15.13 8.67
N SER A 163 -10.06 -15.93 9.70
CA SER A 163 -9.10 -16.89 10.25
C SER A 163 -8.95 -18.16 9.39
N ASP A 164 -9.95 -18.49 8.56
CA ASP A 164 -9.90 -19.60 7.60
C ASP A 164 -10.03 -19.10 6.14
N PRO A 165 -8.91 -18.69 5.50
CA PRO A 165 -8.90 -18.16 4.13
C PRO A 165 -9.23 -19.19 3.05
N VAL A 166 -9.19 -20.48 3.35
CA VAL A 166 -9.54 -21.56 2.41
C VAL A 166 -11.01 -21.92 2.56
N GLY A 167 -11.50 -22.08 3.80
CA GLY A 167 -12.90 -22.37 4.09
C GLY A 167 -13.85 -21.29 3.55
N ILE A 168 -13.48 -20.01 3.70
CA ILE A 168 -14.28 -18.92 3.13
C ILE A 168 -14.41 -19.02 1.60
N CYS A 169 -13.34 -19.41 0.90
CA CYS A 169 -13.40 -19.63 -0.54
C CYS A 169 -14.33 -20.79 -0.92
N ARG A 170 -14.39 -21.85 -0.10
CA ARG A 170 -15.34 -22.97 -0.31
C ARG A 170 -16.78 -22.54 -0.13
N ILE A 171 -17.07 -21.66 0.83
CA ILE A 171 -18.40 -21.08 1.02
C ILE A 171 -18.79 -20.28 -0.21
N LEU A 172 -17.94 -19.33 -0.64
CA LEU A 172 -18.20 -18.50 -1.82
C LEU A 172 -18.40 -19.32 -3.10
N LYS A 173 -17.61 -20.38 -3.30
CA LYS A 173 -17.79 -21.28 -4.44
C LYS A 173 -19.12 -22.03 -4.41
N ARG A 174 -19.61 -22.46 -3.24
CA ARG A 174 -20.94 -23.10 -3.11
C ARG A 174 -22.08 -22.12 -3.40
N GLU A 175 -21.88 -20.84 -3.09
CA GLU A 175 -22.84 -19.76 -3.40
C GLU A 175 -22.75 -19.28 -4.86
N GLY A 176 -21.95 -19.93 -5.70
CA GLY A 176 -21.84 -19.60 -7.12
C GLY A 176 -20.93 -18.40 -7.41
N CYS A 177 -20.19 -17.87 -6.44
CA CYS A 177 -19.27 -16.76 -6.69
C CYS A 177 -18.12 -17.17 -7.64
N MET A 178 -17.75 -16.24 -8.51
CA MET A 178 -16.55 -16.36 -9.34
C MET A 178 -15.33 -15.85 -8.55
N LEU A 179 -14.33 -16.70 -8.39
CA LEU A 179 -13.07 -16.35 -7.71
C LEU A 179 -11.92 -16.12 -8.69
N GLU A 180 -12.05 -16.61 -9.91
CA GLU A 180 -11.04 -16.42 -10.96
C GLU A 180 -11.00 -14.98 -11.43
N ASN A 181 -9.78 -14.45 -11.62
CA ASN A 181 -9.53 -13.06 -11.97
C ASN A 181 -10.13 -12.01 -11.01
N VAL A 182 -10.51 -12.41 -9.79
CA VAL A 182 -10.87 -11.52 -8.69
C VAL A 182 -9.66 -11.34 -7.77
N PRO A 183 -9.15 -10.11 -7.58
CA PRO A 183 -7.96 -9.90 -6.75
C PRO A 183 -8.11 -10.40 -5.33
N GLY A 184 -7.04 -11.02 -4.82
CA GLY A 184 -7.02 -11.63 -3.49
C GLY A 184 -7.26 -13.13 -3.52
N PHE A 185 -7.99 -13.65 -4.51
CA PHE A 185 -8.21 -15.08 -4.66
C PHE A 185 -7.15 -15.71 -5.55
N TYR A 186 -6.69 -16.90 -5.20
CA TYR A 186 -5.74 -17.69 -5.98
C TYR A 186 -5.85 -19.18 -5.68
N LYS A 187 -5.25 -20.03 -6.51
CA LYS A 187 -5.13 -21.47 -6.22
C LYS A 187 -3.84 -21.75 -5.45
N ASN A 188 -3.94 -22.37 -4.28
CA ASN A 188 -2.79 -22.77 -3.48
C ASN A 188 -2.11 -24.04 -4.04
N ALA A 189 -1.06 -24.53 -3.36
CA ALA A 189 -0.29 -25.69 -3.79
C ALA A 189 -1.15 -26.97 -3.92
N ALA A 190 -2.18 -27.12 -3.08
CA ALA A 190 -3.13 -28.22 -3.14
C ALA A 190 -4.23 -28.03 -4.22
N GLY A 191 -4.15 -26.97 -5.03
CA GLY A 191 -5.14 -26.66 -6.06
C GLY A 191 -6.43 -26.00 -5.54
N ASN A 192 -6.54 -25.78 -4.22
CA ASN A 192 -7.71 -25.17 -3.60
C ASN A 192 -7.69 -23.65 -3.75
N TRP A 193 -8.86 -23.03 -3.90
CA TRP A 193 -8.99 -21.57 -3.81
C TRP A 193 -8.67 -21.09 -2.39
N GLN A 194 -7.91 -20.01 -2.31
CA GLN A 194 -7.47 -19.39 -1.06
C GLN A 194 -7.49 -17.86 -1.20
N LEU A 195 -7.94 -17.19 -0.14
CA LEU A 195 -7.88 -15.74 -0.02
C LEU A 195 -6.49 -15.32 0.51
N ASN A 196 -5.88 -14.31 -0.11
CA ASN A 196 -4.54 -13.85 0.23
C ASN A 196 -4.52 -12.89 1.43
N VAL A 197 -4.82 -13.43 2.61
CA VAL A 197 -4.66 -12.75 3.90
C VAL A 197 -3.58 -13.46 4.71
N TRP A 198 -2.50 -12.75 5.03
CA TRP A 198 -1.33 -13.31 5.72
C TRP A 198 -1.01 -12.59 7.04
N ALA A 199 -1.80 -11.57 7.38
CA ALA A 199 -1.66 -10.80 8.61
C ALA A 199 -3.04 -10.39 9.14
N GLU A 200 -3.13 -10.22 10.45
CA GLU A 200 -4.33 -9.73 11.11
C GLU A 200 -4.64 -8.28 10.76
N GLY A 201 -5.93 -7.95 10.77
CA GLY A 201 -6.43 -6.64 10.45
C GLY A 201 -7.88 -6.67 9.98
N TYR A 202 -8.29 -5.59 9.33
CA TYR A 202 -9.62 -5.47 8.75
C TYR A 202 -9.56 -4.96 7.31
N PHE A 203 -10.52 -5.41 6.51
CA PHE A 203 -10.71 -4.93 5.15
C PHE A 203 -11.20 -3.48 5.17
N CYS A 204 -10.56 -2.65 4.36
CA CYS A 204 -11.02 -1.32 3.95
C CYS A 204 -11.52 -1.46 2.50
N PRO A 205 -12.85 -1.56 2.30
CA PRO A 205 -13.42 -1.75 0.98
C PRO A 205 -13.21 -0.53 0.07
N VAL A 206 -12.94 -0.78 -1.22
CA VAL A 206 -12.79 0.27 -2.24
C VAL A 206 -14.06 0.28 -3.08
N LEU A 207 -14.81 1.37 -2.99
CA LEU A 207 -15.96 1.63 -3.84
C LEU A 207 -15.59 2.55 -5.00
N GLN A 208 -16.14 2.28 -6.18
CA GLN A 208 -16.19 3.21 -7.32
C GLN A 208 -17.62 3.16 -7.87
N ASP A 209 -18.30 4.30 -7.91
CA ASP A 209 -19.69 4.44 -8.39
C ASP A 209 -20.65 3.39 -7.81
N GLY A 210 -20.55 3.15 -6.50
CA GLY A 210 -21.37 2.18 -5.76
C GLY A 210 -20.92 0.72 -5.85
N TYR A 211 -19.97 0.37 -6.73
CA TYR A 211 -19.46 -0.99 -6.86
C TYR A 211 -18.19 -1.23 -6.03
N LEU A 212 -18.10 -2.37 -5.35
CA LEU A 212 -16.87 -2.84 -4.71
C LEU A 212 -15.88 -3.38 -5.76
N VAL A 213 -14.78 -2.66 -5.94
CA VAL A 213 -13.78 -2.95 -6.99
C VAL A 213 -12.45 -3.49 -6.47
N GLY A 214 -12.29 -3.49 -5.15
CA GLY A 214 -11.09 -3.96 -4.47
C GLY A 214 -11.16 -3.77 -2.96
N MET A 215 -10.10 -4.18 -2.26
CA MET A 215 -9.96 -4.00 -0.82
C MET A 215 -8.50 -3.72 -0.45
N GLN A 216 -8.28 -2.78 0.47
CA GLN A 216 -7.07 -2.76 1.29
C GLN A 216 -7.31 -3.54 2.58
N ILE A 217 -6.24 -3.94 3.25
CA ILE A 217 -6.26 -4.52 4.60
C ILE A 217 -5.46 -3.57 5.48
N ARG A 218 -6.13 -2.96 6.46
CA ARG A 218 -5.46 -2.22 7.54
C ARG A 218 -4.86 -3.24 8.50
N LEU A 219 -3.54 -3.27 8.61
CA LEU A 219 -2.86 -4.20 9.52
C LEU A 219 -3.07 -3.78 10.97
N ARG A 220 -3.43 -4.74 11.82
CA ARG A 220 -3.57 -4.50 13.27
C ARG A 220 -2.25 -4.12 13.92
N ASN A 221 -1.20 -4.88 13.60
CA ASN A 221 0.15 -4.72 14.16
C ASN A 221 1.17 -4.42 13.03
N PRO A 222 1.15 -3.20 12.46
CA PRO A 222 2.01 -2.87 11.33
C PRO A 222 3.49 -2.74 11.77
N LYS A 223 4.38 -3.52 11.17
CA LYS A 223 5.84 -3.38 11.39
C LYS A 223 6.49 -2.29 10.50
N LYS A 224 6.02 -2.15 9.26
CA LYS A 224 6.58 -1.22 8.27
C LYS A 224 5.49 -0.36 7.60
N GLN A 225 4.47 -1.02 7.07
CA GLN A 225 3.36 -0.36 6.37
C GLN A 225 2.04 -0.61 7.10
N LYS A 226 1.18 0.42 7.14
CA LYS A 226 -0.11 0.36 7.83
C LYS A 226 -1.18 -0.40 7.05
N TYR A 227 -1.04 -0.46 5.72
CA TYR A 227 -2.01 -1.05 4.79
C TYR A 227 -1.32 -1.96 3.79
N ILE A 228 -2.02 -2.99 3.34
CA ILE A 228 -1.65 -3.85 2.21
C ILE A 228 -2.85 -4.01 1.27
N TRP A 229 -2.59 -4.27 0.00
CA TRP A 229 -3.67 -4.61 -0.93
C TRP A 229 -4.09 -6.07 -0.78
N LEU A 230 -5.40 -6.32 -0.80
CA LEU A 230 -5.91 -7.65 -1.10
C LEU A 230 -5.65 -7.93 -2.59
N SER A 231 -4.50 -8.52 -2.87
CA SER A 231 -3.97 -8.78 -4.21
C SER A 231 -3.46 -10.20 -4.27
N SER A 232 -3.60 -10.88 -5.40
CA SER A 232 -3.05 -12.21 -5.64
C SER A 232 -2.05 -12.21 -6.80
N SER A 233 -1.48 -11.05 -7.14
CA SER A 233 -0.46 -10.91 -8.18
C SER A 233 0.69 -11.91 -7.99
N GLY A 234 1.09 -12.55 -9.08
CA GLY A 234 2.17 -13.55 -9.08
C GLY A 234 1.79 -14.92 -8.50
N LYS A 235 0.56 -15.11 -8.01
CA LYS A 235 0.07 -16.41 -7.53
C LYS A 235 -0.63 -17.19 -8.64
N ARG A 236 -0.68 -18.52 -8.53
CA ARG A 236 -1.39 -19.40 -9.48
C ARG A 236 -2.87 -19.01 -9.54
N ALA A 237 -3.38 -18.78 -10.75
CA ALA A 237 -4.73 -18.23 -10.99
C ALA A 237 -5.04 -16.90 -10.25
N GLY A 238 -4.02 -16.20 -9.75
CA GLY A 238 -4.14 -14.92 -9.08
C GLY A 238 -3.95 -13.74 -10.03
N ILE A 239 -4.36 -12.56 -9.55
CA ILE A 239 -4.31 -11.30 -10.29
C ILE A 239 -4.01 -10.12 -9.35
N SER A 240 -3.41 -9.07 -9.89
CA SER A 240 -3.15 -7.83 -9.15
C SER A 240 -4.46 -7.13 -8.74
N SER A 241 -4.45 -6.44 -7.61
CA SER A 241 -5.56 -5.54 -7.23
C SER A 241 -5.76 -4.42 -8.25
N GLY A 242 -4.68 -4.00 -8.93
CA GLY A 242 -4.64 -2.81 -9.77
C GLY A 242 -4.61 -1.50 -8.96
N ALA A 243 -4.61 -1.61 -7.63
CA ALA A 243 -4.65 -0.49 -6.68
C ALA A 243 -5.71 0.59 -7.03
N PRO A 244 -7.00 0.24 -7.19
CA PRO A 244 -8.03 1.19 -7.60
C PRO A 244 -8.14 2.38 -6.65
N VAL A 245 -8.49 3.55 -7.20
CA VAL A 245 -8.93 4.70 -6.41
C VAL A 245 -10.33 4.42 -5.85
N CYS A 246 -10.69 5.01 -4.71
CA CYS A 246 -12.09 5.01 -4.24
C CYS A 246 -12.80 6.31 -4.60
N PHE A 247 -14.12 6.24 -4.72
CA PHE A 247 -15.01 7.37 -4.89
C PHE A 247 -16.23 7.22 -3.97
N TYR A 248 -16.61 8.33 -3.34
CA TYR A 248 -17.82 8.46 -2.52
C TYR A 248 -18.51 9.78 -2.86
N GLY A 249 -19.84 9.80 -2.88
CA GLY A 249 -20.64 10.97 -3.20
C GLY A 249 -21.27 10.91 -4.59
N ASP A 250 -21.60 12.07 -5.12
CA ASP A 250 -22.31 12.25 -6.39
C ASP A 250 -21.30 12.52 -7.54
N PRO A 251 -21.24 11.67 -8.59
CA PRO A 251 -20.35 11.88 -9.74
C PRO A 251 -20.69 13.12 -10.56
N ASP A 252 -21.89 13.70 -10.38
CA ASP A 252 -22.35 14.90 -11.06
C ASP A 252 -22.18 16.18 -10.22
N ALA A 253 -21.63 16.06 -8.99
CA ALA A 253 -21.38 17.20 -8.13
C ALA A 253 -20.43 18.23 -8.80
N GLU A 254 -20.62 19.52 -8.54
CA GLU A 254 -19.75 20.55 -9.10
C GLU A 254 -18.29 20.42 -8.63
N SER A 255 -18.07 19.94 -7.41
CA SER A 255 -16.73 19.82 -6.83
C SER A 255 -16.46 18.48 -6.16
N VAL A 256 -15.18 18.11 -6.13
CA VAL A 256 -14.69 16.87 -5.52
C VAL A 256 -13.44 17.12 -4.68
N ILE A 257 -13.36 16.48 -3.51
CA ILE A 257 -12.17 16.48 -2.66
C ILE A 257 -11.31 15.28 -3.01
N ILE A 258 -10.01 15.47 -3.22
CA ILE A 258 -9.06 14.39 -3.52
C ILE A 258 -8.04 14.30 -2.38
N THR A 259 -8.02 13.16 -1.67
CA THR A 259 -7.10 12.91 -0.56
C THR A 259 -6.31 11.60 -0.71
N GLU A 260 -5.32 11.39 0.17
CA GLU A 260 -4.48 10.18 0.16
C GLU A 260 -5.10 9.06 1.01
N GLY A 261 -5.19 7.88 0.43
CA GLY A 261 -5.61 6.65 1.10
C GLY A 261 -7.11 6.41 1.09
N ILE A 262 -7.48 5.13 1.06
CA ILE A 262 -8.87 4.69 0.93
C ILE A 262 -9.67 4.99 2.19
N LEU A 263 -9.15 4.57 3.36
CA LEU A 263 -9.85 4.77 4.63
C LEU A 263 -10.03 6.26 4.96
N LYS A 264 -9.04 7.09 4.62
CA LYS A 264 -9.12 8.54 4.85
C LYS A 264 -10.23 9.18 4.05
N ALA A 265 -10.35 8.83 2.77
CA ALA A 265 -11.42 9.33 1.92
C ALA A 265 -12.81 8.93 2.47
N TYR A 266 -12.97 7.68 2.92
CA TYR A 266 -14.22 7.24 3.54
C TYR A 266 -14.55 8.03 4.81
N VAL A 267 -13.58 8.18 5.72
CA VAL A 267 -13.77 8.95 6.96
C VAL A 267 -14.12 10.40 6.65
N THR A 268 -13.44 11.02 5.69
CA THR A 268 -13.71 12.41 5.26
C THR A 268 -15.12 12.54 4.70
N TYR A 269 -15.55 11.60 3.85
CA TYR A 269 -16.91 11.56 3.32
C TYR A 269 -17.97 11.47 4.42
N CYS A 270 -17.79 10.58 5.40
CA CYS A 270 -18.71 10.47 6.55
C CYS A 270 -18.74 11.74 7.39
N LEU A 271 -17.58 12.33 7.69
CA LEU A 271 -17.47 13.53 8.52
C LEU A 271 -18.06 14.79 7.88
N LEU A 272 -18.23 14.79 6.55
CA LEU A 272 -18.78 15.90 5.78
C LEU A 272 -20.13 15.55 5.13
N SER A 273 -20.79 14.50 5.62
CA SER A 273 -22.06 14.04 5.07
C SER A 273 -23.21 15.05 5.23
N ASP A 274 -23.11 15.96 6.21
CA ASP A 274 -24.09 17.04 6.46
C ASP A 274 -24.13 18.11 5.37
N ILE A 275 -23.00 18.31 4.67
CA ILE A 275 -22.87 19.31 3.60
C ILE A 275 -22.88 18.72 2.19
N GLY A 276 -22.86 17.39 2.07
CA GLY A 276 -22.94 16.70 0.78
C GLY A 276 -21.69 16.92 -0.10
N VAL A 277 -20.60 16.20 0.21
CA VAL A 277 -19.36 16.26 -0.57
C VAL A 277 -19.12 14.99 -1.39
N SER A 278 -18.44 15.15 -2.52
CA SER A 278 -17.81 14.04 -3.25
C SER A 278 -16.34 13.94 -2.87
N VAL A 279 -15.85 12.72 -2.64
CA VAL A 279 -14.48 12.46 -2.16
C VAL A 279 -13.84 11.31 -2.94
N ILE A 280 -12.62 11.54 -3.44
CA ILE A 280 -11.77 10.53 -4.07
C ILE A 280 -10.58 10.23 -3.16
N GLY A 281 -10.32 8.95 -2.93
CA GLY A 281 -9.13 8.48 -2.21
C GLY A 281 -8.11 7.87 -3.17
N VAL A 282 -6.91 8.46 -3.21
CA VAL A 282 -5.79 7.97 -4.02
C VAL A 282 -4.86 7.14 -3.13
N PRO A 283 -4.70 5.84 -3.37
CA PRO A 283 -3.98 4.93 -2.45
C PRO A 283 -2.45 5.04 -2.50
N GLY A 284 -1.92 6.03 -3.22
CA GLY A 284 -0.50 6.32 -3.33
C GLY A 284 -0.15 7.13 -4.57
N VAL A 285 0.94 7.89 -4.49
CA VAL A 285 1.35 8.92 -5.47
C VAL A 285 1.65 8.39 -6.88
N ASN A 286 1.83 7.07 -7.03
CA ASN A 286 2.13 6.41 -8.30
C ASN A 286 0.89 5.85 -9.02
N VAL A 287 -0.32 6.03 -8.47
CA VAL A 287 -1.56 5.43 -9.00
C VAL A 287 -2.50 6.50 -9.57
N LEU A 288 -1.95 7.35 -10.43
CA LEU A 288 -2.67 8.47 -11.04
C LEU A 288 -3.45 8.09 -12.31
N GLY A 289 -3.15 6.92 -12.91
CA GLY A 289 -3.87 6.44 -14.10
C GLY A 289 -5.35 6.17 -13.84
N GLY A 290 -5.67 5.49 -12.73
CA GLY A 290 -7.06 5.24 -12.33
C GLY A 290 -7.82 6.52 -11.98
N LEU A 291 -7.15 7.48 -11.34
CA LEU A 291 -7.74 8.80 -11.06
C LEU A 291 -8.11 9.53 -12.36
N LYS A 292 -7.22 9.53 -13.35
CA LYS A 292 -7.46 10.20 -14.63
C LYS A 292 -8.72 9.66 -15.33
N GLU A 293 -8.89 8.34 -15.36
CA GLU A 293 -10.06 7.76 -16.02
C GLU A 293 -11.34 8.02 -15.23
N LEU A 294 -11.30 7.99 -13.90
CA LEU A 294 -12.45 8.35 -13.06
C LEU A 294 -12.88 9.81 -13.28
N LEU A 295 -11.94 10.77 -13.25
CA LEU A 295 -12.25 12.19 -13.43
C LEU A 295 -12.83 12.52 -14.81
N LYS A 296 -12.54 11.73 -15.85
CA LYS A 296 -13.15 11.90 -17.17
C LYS A 296 -14.59 11.39 -17.25
N GLN A 297 -14.95 10.43 -16.38
CA GLN A 297 -16.28 9.82 -16.33
C GLN A 297 -17.25 10.63 -15.47
N HIS A 298 -16.73 11.47 -14.58
CA HIS A 298 -17.48 12.33 -13.68
C HIS A 298 -17.59 13.76 -14.24
N HIS A 299 -18.61 14.52 -13.81
CA HIS A 299 -18.90 15.88 -14.33
C HIS A 299 -18.46 17.01 -13.39
N HIS A 300 -17.47 16.73 -12.53
CA HIS A 300 -16.86 17.71 -11.65
C HIS A 300 -16.19 18.85 -12.42
N LYS A 301 -16.31 20.08 -11.91
CA LYS A 301 -15.63 21.27 -12.43
C LYS A 301 -14.41 21.68 -11.60
N ILE A 302 -14.47 21.43 -10.29
CA ILE A 302 -13.44 21.85 -9.33
C ILE A 302 -12.94 20.63 -8.56
N ALA A 303 -11.61 20.46 -8.48
CA ALA A 303 -11.00 19.46 -7.63
C ALA A 303 -10.19 20.13 -6.52
N TYR A 304 -10.52 19.79 -5.27
CA TYR A 304 -9.82 20.24 -4.08
C TYR A 304 -8.82 19.17 -3.63
N GLU A 305 -7.54 19.42 -3.86
CA GLU A 305 -6.46 18.60 -3.32
C GLU A 305 -6.36 18.78 -1.81
N ALA A 306 -6.40 17.66 -1.08
CA ALA A 306 -6.36 17.61 0.37
C ALA A 306 -5.41 16.50 0.87
N TYR A 307 -4.19 16.43 0.32
CA TYR A 307 -3.14 15.57 0.84
C TYR A 307 -2.60 16.11 2.18
N ASP A 308 -1.98 15.22 2.94
CA ASP A 308 -1.48 15.49 4.29
C ASP A 308 -0.58 16.74 4.34
N MET A 309 -0.66 17.46 5.47
CA MET A 309 0.14 18.66 5.72
C MET A 309 1.63 18.39 5.90
N ASP A 310 2.08 17.13 5.80
CA ASP A 310 3.51 16.78 5.68
C ASP A 310 4.19 17.54 4.52
N LYS A 311 3.44 18.01 3.51
CA LYS A 311 3.94 18.88 2.42
C LYS A 311 4.42 20.27 2.89
N TYR A 312 4.07 20.67 4.11
CA TYR A 312 4.55 21.88 4.78
C TYR A 312 5.30 21.59 6.09
N MET A 313 5.77 20.35 6.30
CA MET A 313 6.48 20.00 7.53
C MET A 313 7.75 20.84 7.72
N PRO A 314 8.08 21.24 8.97
CA PRO A 314 9.33 21.92 9.25
C PRO A 314 10.50 20.98 8.96
N VAL A 315 11.55 21.53 8.37
CA VAL A 315 12.77 20.78 8.03
C VAL A 315 13.90 21.01 9.02
N ALA A 316 13.69 21.76 10.09
CA ALA A 316 14.70 21.98 11.13
C ALA A 316 15.27 20.66 11.67
N CYS A 317 16.59 20.63 11.85
CA CYS A 317 17.30 19.45 12.34
C CYS A 317 17.14 19.30 13.85
N MET A 318 16.26 18.37 14.24
CA MET A 318 15.96 18.07 15.65
C MET A 318 16.56 16.73 16.11
N ARG A 319 17.43 16.10 15.28
CA ARG A 319 18.02 14.77 15.53
C ARG A 319 16.97 13.68 15.83
N ASP A 320 15.84 13.76 15.16
CA ASP A 320 14.63 12.94 15.38
C ASP A 320 14.59 11.63 14.57
N TYR A 321 15.58 11.39 13.69
CA TYR A 321 15.76 10.09 13.05
C TYR A 321 16.58 9.13 13.92
N GLU A 322 16.47 7.82 13.64
CA GLU A 322 17.27 6.77 14.28
C GLU A 322 18.74 7.16 14.41
N ALA A 323 19.35 6.88 15.57
CA ALA A 323 20.71 7.28 15.90
C ALA A 323 21.72 6.94 14.80
N LYS A 324 21.57 5.79 14.13
CA LYS A 324 22.42 5.38 13.00
C LYS A 324 22.26 6.28 11.76
N LYS A 325 21.04 6.74 11.45
CA LYS A 325 20.77 7.67 10.33
C LYS A 325 21.29 9.06 10.63
N CYS A 326 21.07 9.56 11.85
CA CYS A 326 21.63 10.83 12.31
C CYS A 326 23.17 10.76 12.37
N ALA A 327 23.75 9.68 12.88
CA ALA A 327 25.19 9.46 12.94
C ALA A 327 25.80 9.37 11.54
N ALA A 328 25.16 8.69 10.59
CA ALA A 328 25.62 8.67 9.20
C ALA A 328 25.65 10.08 8.59
N CYS A 329 24.64 10.91 8.87
CA CYS A 329 24.60 12.32 8.46
C CYS A 329 25.74 13.15 9.08
N ILE A 330 26.12 12.85 10.33
CA ILE A 330 27.20 13.51 11.08
C ILE A 330 28.58 12.99 10.63
N GLN A 331 28.69 11.71 10.28
CA GLN A 331 29.95 11.07 9.86
C GLN A 331 30.32 11.42 8.41
N SER A 332 29.34 11.75 7.55
CA SER A 332 29.57 12.29 6.21
C SER A 332 30.08 13.75 6.20
N GLY A 333 30.24 14.38 7.36
CA GLY A 333 30.80 15.72 7.54
C GLY A 333 30.82 16.10 9.02
N GLY A 334 31.99 15.97 9.67
CA GLY A 334 32.16 16.04 11.13
C GLY A 334 31.49 17.24 11.81
N ARG A 335 30.96 16.99 13.02
CA ARG A 335 30.29 17.80 14.08
C ARG A 335 29.63 19.18 13.79
N GLU A 336 29.93 19.87 12.70
CA GLU A 336 29.37 21.17 12.27
C GLU A 336 29.01 21.23 10.76
N ALA A 337 29.30 20.21 9.94
CA ALA A 337 29.46 20.40 8.50
C ALA A 337 28.29 20.02 7.54
N TYR A 338 27.06 19.65 7.99
CA TYR A 338 25.99 19.32 7.03
C TYR A 338 24.57 19.85 7.32
N CYS A 339 24.39 20.63 8.38
CA CYS A 339 23.18 21.47 8.55
C CYS A 339 23.59 22.94 8.67
N PRO A 340 24.35 23.50 7.69
CA PRO A 340 24.85 24.88 7.77
C PRO A 340 23.74 25.92 7.90
N ASP A 341 22.52 25.60 7.46
CA ASP A 341 21.30 26.41 7.58
C ASP A 341 20.34 25.89 8.68
N GLY A 342 20.77 24.93 9.50
CA GLY A 342 19.94 24.29 10.53
C GLY A 342 18.90 23.28 9.99
N SER A 343 18.91 22.96 8.69
CA SER A 343 17.94 22.04 8.06
C SER A 343 18.39 20.57 8.05
N CYS A 344 17.43 19.65 8.06
CA CYS A 344 17.62 18.21 7.96
C CYS A 344 17.34 17.75 6.52
N ARG A 345 18.39 17.33 5.82
CA ARG A 345 18.34 16.84 4.43
C ARG A 345 17.41 15.65 4.19
N TYR A 346 17.16 14.83 5.21
CA TYR A 346 16.15 13.76 5.13
C TYR A 346 14.73 14.31 5.15
N LYS A 347 14.44 15.30 6.00
CA LYS A 347 13.14 15.99 6.03
C LYS A 347 12.92 16.79 4.76
N GLU A 348 13.93 17.48 4.25
CA GLU A 348 13.85 18.21 2.98
C GLU A 348 13.48 17.28 1.83
N ARG A 349 14.20 16.16 1.66
CA ARG A 349 13.88 15.17 0.63
C ARG A 349 12.48 14.59 0.80
N LYS A 350 12.08 14.27 2.04
CA LYS A 350 10.71 13.79 2.31
C LYS A 350 9.67 14.83 1.89
N ARG A 351 9.83 16.10 2.30
CA ARG A 351 8.93 17.20 1.96
C ARG A 351 8.85 17.41 0.44
N GLN A 352 10.00 17.45 -0.23
CA GLN A 352 10.10 17.59 -1.68
C GLN A 352 9.35 16.45 -2.40
N MET A 353 9.58 15.19 -2.02
CA MET A 353 8.88 14.05 -2.63
C MET A 353 7.35 14.14 -2.49
N ILE A 354 6.85 14.69 -1.38
CA ILE A 354 5.41 14.87 -1.15
C ILE A 354 4.88 16.02 -2.00
N GLN A 355 5.63 17.12 -2.11
CA GLN A 355 5.27 18.26 -2.97
C GLN A 355 5.27 17.85 -4.46
N GLU A 356 6.25 17.08 -4.92
CA GLU A 356 6.30 16.54 -6.29
C GLU A 356 5.11 15.61 -6.60
N ALA A 357 4.65 14.86 -5.60
CA ALA A 357 3.44 14.05 -5.71
C ALA A 357 2.17 14.90 -5.82
N GLN A 358 2.08 16.00 -5.05
CA GLN A 358 1.00 16.98 -5.14
C GLN A 358 0.98 17.64 -6.54
N ASP A 359 2.14 18.05 -7.05
CA ASP A 359 2.26 18.63 -8.39
C ASP A 359 1.83 17.64 -9.48
N SER A 360 2.14 16.37 -9.30
CA SER A 360 1.73 15.30 -10.21
C SER A 360 0.21 15.11 -10.20
N LEU A 361 -0.43 15.21 -9.03
CA LEU A 361 -1.89 15.22 -8.92
C LEU A 361 -2.49 16.44 -9.62
N GLN A 362 -1.96 17.64 -9.40
CA GLN A 362 -2.45 18.86 -10.05
C GLN A 362 -2.37 18.76 -11.58
N LYS A 363 -1.27 18.21 -12.12
CA LYS A 363 -1.15 17.93 -13.57
C LYS A 363 -2.24 16.99 -14.09
N VAL A 364 -2.67 16.01 -13.30
CA VAL A 364 -3.75 15.09 -13.68
C VAL A 364 -5.10 15.80 -13.66
N ILE A 365 -5.38 16.59 -12.63
CA ILE A 365 -6.59 17.42 -12.51
C ILE A 365 -6.71 18.36 -13.71
N THR A 366 -5.66 19.12 -14.01
CA THR A 366 -5.63 20.03 -15.16
C THR A 366 -5.82 19.29 -16.49
N LYS A 367 -5.18 18.13 -16.67
CA LYS A 367 -5.35 17.31 -17.88
C LYS A 367 -6.75 16.71 -18.02
N ALA A 368 -7.49 16.57 -16.93
CA ALA A 368 -8.89 16.17 -16.93
C ALA A 368 -9.84 17.36 -17.19
N GLY A 369 -9.33 18.60 -17.28
CA GLY A 369 -10.12 19.80 -17.57
C GLY A 369 -10.72 20.48 -16.33
N LEU A 370 -10.32 20.06 -15.12
CA LEU A 370 -10.84 20.61 -13.87
C LEU A 370 -9.99 21.78 -13.36
N ILE A 371 -10.63 22.70 -12.62
CA ILE A 371 -9.94 23.73 -11.84
C ILE A 371 -9.37 23.07 -10.58
N GLY A 372 -8.05 22.97 -10.50
CA GLY A 372 -7.34 22.49 -9.32
C GLY A 372 -7.19 23.56 -8.25
N ARG A 373 -7.63 23.25 -7.03
CA ARG A 373 -7.40 24.05 -5.82
C ARG A 373 -6.72 23.18 -4.78
N SER A 374 -5.97 23.80 -3.85
CA SER A 374 -5.31 23.08 -2.77
C SER A 374 -5.86 23.55 -1.43
N TYR A 375 -6.32 22.60 -0.60
CA TYR A 375 -6.69 22.86 0.77
C TYR A 375 -5.49 22.78 1.70
N HIS A 376 -5.48 23.73 2.63
CA HIS A 376 -4.44 23.89 3.64
C HIS A 376 -5.10 24.19 4.98
N TRP A 377 -4.65 23.54 6.03
CA TRP A 377 -5.11 23.76 7.39
C TRP A 377 -3.93 23.69 8.35
N ASP A 378 -4.11 24.16 9.58
CA ASP A 378 -3.12 24.02 10.65
C ASP A 378 -1.72 24.55 10.26
N ARG A 379 -1.67 25.68 9.54
CA ARG A 379 -0.41 26.35 9.19
C ARG A 379 -0.20 27.59 10.04
N ASP A 380 1.06 27.83 10.36
CA ASP A 380 1.50 29.08 10.92
C ASP A 380 1.25 30.22 9.91
N PRO A 381 0.53 31.31 10.28
CA PRO A 381 0.20 32.39 9.36
C PRO A 381 1.41 33.16 8.82
N VAL A 382 2.54 33.13 9.55
CA VAL A 382 3.74 33.90 9.21
C VAL A 382 4.69 33.09 8.33
N SER A 383 5.09 31.91 8.80
CA SER A 383 6.04 31.02 8.12
C SER A 383 5.39 30.12 7.08
N GLY A 384 4.06 29.92 7.15
CA GLY A 384 3.34 28.98 6.29
C GLY A 384 3.63 27.50 6.57
N LEU A 385 4.41 27.18 7.60
CA LEU A 385 4.75 25.81 7.99
C LEU A 385 3.59 25.14 8.72
N TRP A 386 3.51 23.82 8.59
CA TRP A 386 2.56 23.02 9.35
C TRP A 386 2.89 23.05 10.85
N LEU A 387 1.89 23.35 11.69
CA LEU A 387 2.01 23.45 13.14
C LEU A 387 2.10 22.08 13.84
N GLY A 388 1.72 20.99 13.17
CA GLY A 388 1.86 19.63 13.70
C GLY A 388 0.64 19.07 14.44
N ASN A 389 -0.48 19.80 14.49
CA ASN A 389 -1.68 19.39 15.24
C ASN A 389 -2.63 18.51 14.43
N LYS A 390 -2.75 18.78 13.12
CA LYS A 390 -3.74 18.15 12.22
C LYS A 390 -3.08 17.74 10.93
N LYS A 391 -2.81 16.45 10.79
CA LYS A 391 -2.04 15.95 9.66
C LYS A 391 -2.90 15.83 8.41
N GLY A 392 -3.99 15.07 8.51
CA GLY A 392 -4.90 14.79 7.41
C GLY A 392 -6.16 15.65 7.44
N ILE A 393 -6.88 15.67 6.31
CA ILE A 393 -8.18 16.34 6.22
C ILE A 393 -9.21 15.67 7.15
N ASP A 394 -9.11 14.36 7.37
CA ASP A 394 -9.92 13.63 8.34
C ASP A 394 -9.69 14.13 9.77
N ASP A 395 -8.44 14.40 10.15
CA ASP A 395 -8.11 15.01 11.45
C ASP A 395 -8.73 16.41 11.59
N TYR A 396 -8.70 17.21 10.52
CA TYR A 396 -9.27 18.56 10.50
C TYR A 396 -10.81 18.52 10.60
N CYS A 397 -11.47 17.69 9.79
CA CYS A 397 -12.93 17.56 9.78
C CYS A 397 -13.49 16.98 11.08
N SER A 398 -12.72 16.14 11.80
CA SER A 398 -13.16 15.53 13.07
C SER A 398 -13.60 16.55 14.12
N MET A 399 -13.02 17.75 14.12
CA MET A 399 -13.36 18.82 15.05
C MET A 399 -14.74 19.41 14.80
N ARG A 400 -15.21 19.42 13.54
CA ARG A 400 -16.55 19.91 13.19
C ARG A 400 -17.63 19.03 13.81
N ARG A 401 -17.41 17.71 13.80
CA ARG A 401 -18.32 16.73 14.43
C ARG A 401 -18.21 16.73 15.97
N GLY A 402 -17.00 16.91 16.52
CA GLY A 402 -16.76 16.99 17.97
C GLY A 402 -17.23 18.29 18.63
N GLY A 403 -17.35 19.39 17.87
CA GLY A 403 -17.89 20.66 18.34
C GLY A 403 -19.40 20.62 18.60
N MET A 404 -20.13 19.68 18.00
CA MET A 404 -21.57 19.47 18.27
C MET A 404 -21.83 18.76 19.60
N SER A 405 -20.82 18.09 20.19
CA SER A 405 -20.92 17.45 21.51
C SER A 405 -20.52 18.34 22.69
N HIS A 406 -19.96 19.53 22.46
CA HIS A 406 -19.53 20.47 23.51
C HIS A 406 -20.11 21.88 23.38
N ALA A 407 -21.26 22.04 22.71
CA ALA A 407 -22.05 23.27 22.74
C ALA A 407 -22.72 23.43 24.12
N GLY A 408 -21.91 23.71 25.13
CA GLY A 408 -22.29 23.81 26.53
C GLY A 408 -21.14 24.34 27.40
N ALA A 409 -20.32 25.26 26.91
CA ALA A 409 -19.51 26.17 27.71
C ALA A 409 -18.91 27.24 26.78
N GLY A 410 -19.30 28.50 26.96
CA GLY A 410 -18.93 29.60 26.08
C GLY A 410 -17.46 30.04 26.20
N TYR A 411 -16.95 30.65 25.13
CA TYR A 411 -16.38 32.01 25.08
C TYR A 411 -16.14 32.37 23.58
N PRO A 412 -16.35 33.63 23.14
CA PRO A 412 -16.38 34.00 21.72
C PRO A 412 -15.00 34.51 21.24
N GLY A 413 -14.60 34.17 20.02
CA GLY A 413 -13.44 34.82 19.41
C GLY A 413 -12.90 34.16 18.14
N SER A 414 -13.20 34.78 17.00
CA SER A 414 -12.56 34.60 15.68
C SER A 414 -12.93 33.36 14.84
N ALA A 415 -14.20 33.27 14.48
CA ALA A 415 -14.57 32.62 13.22
C ALA A 415 -14.34 33.60 12.06
N ARG A 416 -13.22 33.46 11.33
CA ARG A 416 -13.22 33.75 9.89
C ARG A 416 -13.29 32.42 9.17
N THR A 417 -14.53 32.05 8.87
CA THR A 417 -14.92 30.98 7.96
C THR A 417 -14.30 31.22 6.59
N GLY A 418 -13.24 30.47 6.27
CA GLY A 418 -13.05 30.01 4.90
C GLY A 418 -14.08 28.92 4.67
N ALA A 419 -15.08 29.18 3.82
CA ALA A 419 -16.06 28.19 3.44
C ALA A 419 -15.34 26.99 2.79
N LEU A 420 -15.68 25.78 3.27
CA LEU A 420 -15.38 24.50 2.62
C LEU A 420 -16.25 24.30 1.38
#